data_AF-A0ABC9P9G8-F1
#
_entry.id   AF-A0ABC9P9G8-F1
#
_cell.length_a   1.000
_cell.length_b   1.000
_cell.length_c   1.000
_cell.angle_alpha   90.00
_cell.angle_beta   90.00
_cell.angle_gamma   90.00
#
_symmetry.space_group_name_H-M   'P 1'
#
loop_
_entity.id
_entity.type
_entity.pdbx_description
1 polymer ?
#
loop_
_entity_poly.entity_id
_entity_poly.type
_entity_poly.pdbx_seq_one_letter_code
_entity_poly.pdbx_strand_id
1 'polypeptide(L)' 'MAYTTEQEAWILCQIQKDRKQKQSDRAALRSADLLTDREAEKIQNELDFLSRLEDKNRMHRLIP' A
#
# COMPACT_ATOMS: atom_id res chain seq x y z
N MET A 1 -3.79 10.27 20.69
CA MET A 1 -3.03 11.40 20.11
C MET A 1 -3.22 11.36 18.61
N ALA A 2 -3.70 12.44 18.01
CA ALA A 2 -3.81 12.55 16.55
C ALA A 2 -2.44 12.90 15.97
N TYR A 3 -2.11 12.34 14.81
CA TYR A 3 -0.90 12.72 14.08
C TYR A 3 -1.04 14.15 13.56
N THR A 4 0.07 14.87 13.41
CA THR A 4 0.05 16.19 12.75
C THR A 4 -0.17 16.01 11.25
N THR A 5 -0.67 17.05 10.56
CA THR A 5 -0.89 17.01 9.11
C THR A 5 0.38 16.63 8.32
N GLU A 6 1.56 17.07 8.78
CA GLU A 6 2.85 16.68 8.19
C GLU A 6 3.20 15.21 8.44
N GLN A 7 2.90 14.69 9.64
CA GLN A 7 3.09 13.27 9.96
C GLN A 7 2.14 12.41 9.12
N GLU A 8 0.89 12.82 8.94
CA GLU A 8 -0.05 12.14 8.05
C GLU A 8 0.41 12.19 6.58
N ALA A 9 0.94 13.33 6.12
CA ALA A 9 1.59 13.49 4.82
C ALA A 9 2.72 12.48 4.61
N TRP A 10 3.60 12.38 5.59
CA TRP A 10 4.72 11.45 5.57
C TRP A 10 4.26 9.98 5.59
N ILE A 11 3.31 9.63 6.45
CA ILE A 11 2.72 8.28 6.54
C ILE A 11 2.12 7.86 5.19
N LEU A 12 1.35 8.74 4.55
CA LEU A 12 0.77 8.46 3.23
C LEU A 12 1.86 8.23 2.17
N CYS A 13 2.92 9.04 2.17
CA CYS A 13 4.04 8.86 1.26
C CYS A 13 4.75 7.51 1.45
N GLN A 14 4.87 7.02 2.69
CA GLN A 14 5.44 5.68 2.96
C GLN A 14 4.51 4.57 2.44
N ILE A 15 3.21 4.65 2.73
CA ILE A 15 2.23 3.65 2.25
C ILE A 15 2.25 3.55 0.73
N GLN A 16 2.30 4.68 0.02
CA GLN A 16 2.35 4.71 -1.44
C GLN A 16 3.63 4.10 -2.00
N LYS A 17 4.78 4.33 -1.35
CA LYS A 17 6.05 3.70 -1.72
C LYS A 17 5.98 2.19 -1.54
N ASP A 18 5.49 1.72 -0.40
CA ASP A 18 5.36 0.30 -0.10
C ASP A 18 4.42 -0.40 -1.09
N ARG A 19 3.29 0.24 -1.43
CA ARG A 19 2.36 -0.28 -2.43
C ARG A 19 3.01 -0.42 -3.80
N LYS A 20 3.77 0.60 -4.23
CA LYS A 20 4.48 0.58 -5.53
C LYS A 20 5.59 -0.48 -5.55
N GLN A 21 6.30 -0.65 -4.44
CA GLN A 21 7.34 -1.68 -4.32
C GLN A 21 6.72 -3.08 -4.44
N LYS A 22 5.65 -3.37 -3.68
CA LYS A 22 4.95 -4.66 -3.75
C LYS A 22 4.38 -4.96 -5.12
N GLN A 23 3.87 -3.96 -5.84
CA GLN A 23 3.42 -4.13 -7.23
C GLN A 23 4.57 -4.49 -8.16
N SER A 24 5.74 -3.86 -7.97
CA SER A 24 6.96 -4.15 -8.71
C SER A 24 7.46 -5.57 -8.41
N ASP A 25 7.48 -5.98 -7.14
CA ASP A 25 7.88 -7.32 -6.72
C ASP A 25 6.94 -8.39 -7.29
N ARG A 26 5.62 -8.13 -7.29
CA ARG A 26 4.64 -9.01 -7.95
C ARG A 26 4.91 -9.16 -9.44
N ALA A 27 5.22 -8.05 -10.11
CA ALA A 27 5.53 -8.06 -11.54
C ALA A 27 6.83 -8.83 -11.82
N ALA A 28 7.85 -8.66 -10.98
CA ALA A 28 9.10 -9.39 -11.07
C ALA A 28 8.89 -10.90 -10.87
N LEU A 29 8.16 -11.31 -9.81
CA LEU A 29 7.82 -12.71 -9.56
C LEU A 29 7.03 -13.33 -10.71
N ARG A 30 6.04 -12.59 -11.26
CA ARG A 30 5.27 -13.02 -12.42
C ARG A 30 6.16 -13.18 -13.66
N SER A 31 7.08 -12.25 -13.89
CA SER A 31 8.00 -12.31 -15.03
C SER A 31 9.01 -13.44 -14.92
N ALA A 32 9.35 -13.85 -13.70
CA ALA A 32 10.23 -14.98 -13.42
C ALA A 32 9.50 -16.34 -13.39
N ASP A 33 8.17 -16.35 -13.61
CA ASP A 33 7.30 -17.54 -13.47
C ASP A 33 7.38 -18.20 -12.08
N LEU A 34 7.78 -17.41 -11.07
CA LEU A 34 7.90 -17.83 -9.67
C LEU A 34 6.69 -17.40 -8.83
N LEU A 35 5.70 -16.75 -9.44
CA LEU A 35 4.52 -16.28 -8.74
C LEU A 35 3.50 -17.40 -8.60
N THR A 36 3.48 -18.08 -7.46
CA THR A 36 2.44 -19.07 -7.18
C THR A 36 1.10 -18.40 -6.89
N ASP A 37 -0.02 -19.10 -7.11
CA ASP A 37 -1.37 -18.56 -6.82
C ASP A 37 -1.51 -18.11 -5.36
N ARG A 38 -0.90 -18.85 -4.43
CA ARG A 38 -0.90 -18.53 -3.00
C ARG A 38 -0.10 -17.26 -2.68
N GLU A 39 1.00 -17.01 -3.38
CA GLU A 39 1.77 -15.77 -3.24
C GLU A 39 1.08 -14.59 -3.91
N ALA A 40 0.46 -14.81 -5.08
CA ALA A 40 -0.35 -13.81 -5.75
C ALA A 40 -1.50 -13.34 -4.86
N GLU A 41 -2.21 -14.26 -4.21
CA GLU A 41 -3.30 -13.97 -3.27
C GLU A 41 -2.78 -13.19 -2.04
N LYS A 42 -1.66 -13.60 -1.45
CA LYS A 42 -1.05 -12.86 -0.33
C LYS A 42 -0.67 -11.44 -0.71
N ILE A 43 -0.01 -11.26 -1.85
CA ILE A 43 0.40 -9.94 -2.33
C ILE A 43 -0.85 -9.10 -2.63
N GLN A 44 -1.90 -9.68 -3.22
CA GLN A 44 -3.15 -8.96 -3.48
C GLN A 44 -3.83 -8.50 -2.18
N ASN A 45 -3.89 -9.35 -1.16
CA ASN A 45 -4.44 -8.99 0.16
C ASN A 45 -3.67 -7.85 0.81
N GLU A 46 -2.33 -7.84 0.71
CA GLU A 46 -1.50 -6.75 1.22
C GLU A 46 -1.71 -5.45 0.43
N LEU A 47 -1.85 -5.53 -0.90
CA LEU A 47 -2.16 -4.37 -1.74
C LEU A 47 -3.53 -3.77 -1.40
N ASP A 48 -4.54 -4.60 -1.17
CA ASP A 48 -5.88 -4.16 -0.77
C ASP A 48 -5.86 -3.50 0.62
N PHE A 49 -5.07 -4.04 1.55
CA PHE A 49 -4.86 -3.44 2.86
C PHE A 49 -4.20 -2.06 2.76
N LEU A 50 -3.13 -1.93 1.97
CA LEU A 50 -2.46 -0.65 1.75
C LEU A 50 -3.39 0.36 1.07
N SER A 51 -4.19 -0.04 0.09
CA SER A 51 -5.19 0.83 -0.56
C SER A 51 -6.19 1.37 0.45
N ARG A 52 -6.73 0.51 1.34
CA ARG A 52 -7.66 0.93 2.39
C ARG A 52 -7.02 1.90 3.39
N LEU A 53 -5.72 1.73 3.68
CA LEU A 53 -4.97 2.66 4.52
C LEU A 53 -4.77 4.02 3.83
N GLU A 54 -4.47 4.05 2.53
CA GLU A 54 -4.39 5.29 1.75
C GLU A 54 -5.73 6.04 1.79
N ASP A 55 -6.85 5.33 1.58
CA ASP A 55 -8.19 5.93 1.59
C ASP A 55 -8.56 6.49 2.96
N LYS A 56 -8.27 5.77 4.04
CA LYS A 56 -8.47 6.26 5.41
C LYS A 56 -7.63 7.52 5.68
N ASN A 57 -6.37 7.51 5.28
CA ASN A 57 -5.47 8.65 5.50
C ASN A 57 -5.92 9.88 4.66
N ARG A 58 -6.48 9.66 3.46
CA ARG A 58 -7.11 10.72 2.67
C ARG A 58 -8.40 11.26 3.29
N MET A 59 -9.26 10.41 3.84
CA MET A 59 -10.50 10.83 4.51
C MET A 59 -10.20 11.67 5.75
N HIS A 60 -9.16 11.34 6.53
CA HIS A 60 -8.71 12.14 7.66
C HIS A 60 -8.31 13.58 7.26
N ARG A 61 -7.78 13.78 6.04
CA ARG A 61 -7.46 15.12 5.51
C ARG A 61 -8.64 15.89 4.95
N LEU A 62 -9.78 15.25 4.73
CA LEU A 62 -11.00 15.87 4.19
C LEU A 62 -11.97 16.32 5.29
N ILE A 63 -11.67 16.03 6.56
CA ILE A 63 -12.44 16.53 7.70
C ILE A 63 -11.77 17.83 8.18
N PRO A 64 -12.44 18.99 8.05
CA PRO A 64 -11.91 20.30 8.46
C PRO A 64 -11.78 20.45 9.98
#